data_AF-A0A352KEV7-F1
#
_entry.id   AF-A0A352KEV7-F1
#
_cell.length_a   1.000
_cell.length_b   1.000
_cell.length_c   1.000
_cell.angle_alpha   90.00
_cell.angle_beta   90.00
_cell.angle_gamma   90.00
#
_symmetry.space_group_name_H-M   'P 1'
#
loop_
_entity.id
_entity.type
_entity.pdbx_description
1 polymer ?
#
loop_
_entity_poly.entity_id
_entity_poly.type
_entity_poly.pdbx_seq_one_letter_code
_entity_poly.pdbx_strand_id
1 'polypeptide(L)'
;YGRYTVDERWRVDLVYLLGACTLIPLLFEKMPGRRYLALFLILVYPVITFILLTGGSFGLPHVETALWGGLLVTLVVAVVGIVASLPLGILLALGRRSDMPVVRMFCIGFIELWRGVPLITVLFMASVMLPLFLPEGVNFDKLIRVLIGVALFSSAYMA
;
A
#
# COMPACT_ATOMS: atom_id res chain seq x y z
N TYR A 1 -3.64 -16.11 -6.62
CA TYR A 1 -3.55 -15.50 -7.96
C TYR A 1 -4.82 -14.79 -8.41
N GLY A 2 -5.97 -14.88 -7.71
CA GLY A 2 -7.17 -14.12 -8.13
C GLY A 2 -7.69 -14.55 -9.50
N ARG A 3 -7.99 -13.58 -10.37
CA ARG A 3 -8.37 -13.79 -11.78
C ARG A 3 -7.21 -13.49 -12.75
N TYR A 4 -5.97 -13.50 -12.26
CA TYR A 4 -4.78 -13.26 -13.07
C TYR A 4 -4.61 -14.38 -14.12
N THR A 5 -4.31 -13.98 -15.36
CA THR A 5 -4.20 -14.89 -16.51
C THR A 5 -3.14 -15.96 -16.26
N VAL A 6 -3.43 -17.21 -16.64
CA VAL A 6 -2.59 -18.37 -16.30
C VAL A 6 -1.17 -18.20 -16.85
N ASP A 7 -1.08 -17.74 -18.10
CA ASP A 7 0.18 -17.54 -18.81
C ASP A 7 1.07 -16.44 -18.20
N GLU A 8 0.51 -15.59 -17.33
CA GLU A 8 1.25 -14.47 -16.70
C GLU A 8 1.48 -14.65 -15.20
N ARG A 9 1.05 -15.79 -14.63
CA ARG A 9 1.24 -16.07 -13.19
C ARG A 9 2.71 -16.16 -12.79
N TRP A 10 3.59 -16.54 -13.72
CA TRP A 10 5.04 -16.57 -13.47
C TRP A 10 5.58 -15.22 -12.97
N ARG A 11 4.96 -14.09 -13.38
CA ARG A 11 5.32 -12.76 -12.88
C ARG A 11 5.02 -12.61 -11.39
N VAL A 12 3.87 -13.13 -10.96
CA VAL A 12 3.45 -13.15 -9.55
C VAL A 12 4.37 -14.06 -8.73
N ASP A 13 4.74 -15.22 -9.27
CA ASP A 13 5.68 -16.14 -8.62
C ASP A 13 7.07 -15.53 -8.49
N LEU A 14 7.55 -14.81 -9.51
CA LEU A 14 8.79 -14.05 -9.44
C LEU A 14 8.75 -12.97 -8.35
N VAL A 15 7.64 -12.25 -8.23
CA VAL A 15 7.46 -11.26 -7.16
C VAL A 15 7.55 -11.95 -5.79
N TYR A 16 6.87 -13.07 -5.59
CA TYR A 16 6.97 -13.81 -4.33
C TYR A 16 8.38 -14.32 -4.06
N LEU A 17 9.06 -14.84 -5.08
CA LEU A 17 10.40 -15.38 -4.95
C LEU A 17 11.41 -14.27 -4.63
N LEU A 18 11.38 -13.15 -5.35
CA LEU A 18 12.20 -11.97 -5.07
C LEU A 18 11.92 -11.39 -3.68
N GLY A 19 10.65 -11.33 -3.29
CA GLY A 19 10.24 -10.90 -1.96
C GLY A 19 10.78 -11.82 -0.87
N ALA A 20 10.66 -13.13 -1.04
CA ALA A 20 11.19 -14.11 -0.09
C ALA A 20 12.72 -14.08 -0.03
N CYS A 21 13.40 -14.02 -1.18
CA CYS A 21 14.85 -13.95 -1.28
C CYS A 21 15.45 -12.69 -0.65
N THR A 22 14.68 -11.60 -0.55
CA THR A 22 15.12 -10.38 0.13
C THR A 22 14.74 -10.38 1.60
N LEU A 23 13.51 -10.75 1.94
CA LEU A 23 12.99 -10.77 3.31
C LEU A 23 13.64 -11.84 4.20
N ILE A 24 13.82 -13.07 3.70
CA ILE A 24 14.34 -14.17 4.52
C ILE A 24 15.75 -13.86 5.05
N PRO A 25 16.72 -13.39 4.23
CA PRO A 25 18.00 -12.89 4.72
C PRO A 25 17.92 -11.78 5.77
N LEU A 26 16.94 -10.88 5.66
CA LEU A 26 16.74 -9.77 6.58
C LEU A 26 16.28 -10.22 7.98
N LEU A 27 15.70 -11.42 8.09
CA LEU A 27 15.32 -12.04 9.37
C LEU A 27 16.54 -12.50 10.18
N PHE A 28 17.68 -12.76 9.53
CA PHE A 28 18.91 -13.14 10.21
C PHE A 28 19.73 -11.89 10.58
N GLU A 29 19.82 -11.57 11.87
CA GLU A 29 20.44 -10.32 12.34
C GLU A 29 21.90 -10.13 11.92
N LYS A 30 22.64 -11.23 11.74
CA LYS A 30 24.07 -11.26 11.42
C LYS A 30 24.39 -11.23 9.91
N MET A 31 23.41 -10.94 9.05
CA MET A 31 23.61 -11.00 7.60
C MET A 31 24.51 -9.87 7.08
N PRO A 32 25.62 -10.16 6.37
CA PRO A 32 26.44 -9.13 5.76
C PRO A 32 25.64 -8.38 4.67
N GLY A 33 25.75 -7.05 4.64
CA GLY A 33 25.04 -6.23 3.64
C GLY A 33 23.55 -6.00 3.90
N ARG A 34 23.05 -6.31 5.11
CA ARG A 34 21.65 -6.09 5.55
C ARG A 34 21.07 -4.72 5.17
N ARG A 35 21.89 -3.66 5.23
CA ARG A 35 21.52 -2.28 4.88
C ARG A 35 21.14 -2.15 3.40
N TYR A 36 21.94 -2.74 2.50
CA TYR A 36 21.69 -2.71 1.07
C TYR A 36 20.45 -3.53 0.70
N LEU A 37 20.23 -4.66 1.35
CA LEU A 37 19.01 -5.46 1.19
C LEU A 37 17.76 -4.68 1.63
N ALA A 38 17.84 -3.97 2.76
CA ALA A 38 16.74 -3.12 3.23
C ALA A 38 16.47 -1.95 2.26
N LEU A 39 17.53 -1.28 1.76
CA LEU A 39 17.39 -0.21 0.76
C LEU A 39 16.80 -0.73 -0.55
N PHE A 40 17.22 -1.91 -1.01
CA PHE A 40 16.64 -2.57 -2.17
C PHE A 40 15.15 -2.83 -1.97
N LEU A 41 14.77 -3.37 -0.81
CA LEU A 41 13.38 -3.69 -0.48
C LEU A 41 12.48 -2.44 -0.44
N ILE A 42 13.01 -1.31 0.05
CA ILE A 42 12.22 -0.08 0.18
C ILE A 42 12.15 0.71 -1.14
N LEU A 43 13.25 0.80 -1.89
CA LEU A 43 13.34 1.68 -3.06
C LEU A 43 13.13 0.95 -4.39
N VAL A 44 13.76 -0.20 -4.56
CA VAL A 44 13.86 -0.86 -5.88
C VAL A 44 12.77 -1.91 -6.05
N TYR A 45 12.53 -2.71 -5.02
CA TYR A 45 11.55 -3.79 -5.04
C TYR A 45 10.13 -3.32 -5.38
N PRO A 46 9.58 -2.21 -4.82
CA PRO A 46 8.23 -1.76 -5.17
C PRO A 46 8.11 -1.38 -6.64
N VAL A 47 9.16 -0.79 -7.21
CA VAL A 47 9.19 -0.40 -8.63
C VAL A 47 9.23 -1.64 -9.53
N ILE A 48 10.10 -2.60 -9.21
CA ILE A 48 10.18 -3.88 -9.95
C ILE A 48 8.84 -4.62 -9.88
N THR A 49 8.25 -4.74 -8.69
CA THR A 49 6.97 -5.40 -8.47
C THR A 49 5.85 -4.69 -9.24
N PHE A 50 5.81 -3.35 -9.22
CA PHE A 50 4.83 -2.59 -9.98
C PHE A 50 4.93 -2.92 -11.48
N ILE A 51 6.12 -2.80 -12.07
CA ILE A 51 6.37 -3.07 -13.49
C ILE A 51 6.00 -4.52 -13.87
N LEU A 52 6.38 -5.50 -13.06
CA LEU A 52 6.09 -6.91 -13.32
C LEU A 52 4.58 -7.21 -13.27
N LEU A 53 3.85 -6.63 -12.32
CA LEU A 53 2.45 -6.97 -12.10
C LEU A 53 1.48 -6.19 -12.99
N THR A 54 1.72 -4.92 -13.30
CA THR A 54 0.86 -4.17 -14.22
C THR A 54 1.19 -4.47 -15.68
N GLY A 55 2.44 -4.80 -15.99
CA GLY A 55 2.88 -4.96 -17.38
C GLY A 55 2.75 -3.66 -18.19
N GLY A 56 2.72 -3.75 -19.52
CA GLY A 56 2.65 -2.58 -20.41
C GLY A 56 4.00 -1.94 -20.73
N SER A 57 5.10 -2.52 -20.24
CA SER A 57 6.48 -2.16 -20.58
C SER A 57 7.28 -3.41 -20.94
N PHE A 58 8.36 -3.26 -21.70
CA PHE A 58 9.23 -4.37 -22.12
C PHE A 58 8.52 -5.52 -22.89
N GLY A 59 7.43 -5.21 -23.60
CA GLY A 59 6.66 -6.22 -24.37
C GLY A 59 5.71 -7.09 -23.54
N LEU A 60 5.59 -6.80 -22.23
CA LEU A 60 4.68 -7.52 -21.35
C LEU A 60 3.23 -7.06 -21.58
N PRO A 61 2.25 -7.97 -21.78
CA PRO A 61 0.85 -7.56 -21.81
C PRO A 61 0.43 -6.90 -20.51
N HIS A 62 -0.40 -5.86 -20.65
CA HIS A 62 -0.97 -5.12 -19.54
C HIS A 62 -2.02 -5.97 -18.84
N VAL A 63 -1.92 -6.09 -17.51
CA VAL A 63 -2.88 -6.83 -16.69
C VAL A 63 -3.55 -5.84 -15.75
N GLU A 64 -4.86 -5.67 -15.92
CA GLU A 64 -5.65 -4.80 -15.06
C GLU A 64 -5.58 -5.24 -13.60
N THR A 65 -5.43 -4.27 -12.70
CA THR A 65 -5.42 -4.47 -11.24
C THR A 65 -6.71 -5.11 -10.71
N ALA A 66 -7.82 -4.98 -11.44
CA ALA A 66 -9.08 -5.65 -11.14
C ALA A 66 -8.99 -7.19 -11.20
N LEU A 67 -8.02 -7.72 -11.96
CA LEU A 67 -7.79 -9.17 -12.10
C LEU A 67 -6.90 -9.71 -10.97
N TRP A 68 -6.22 -8.83 -10.22
CA TRP A 68 -5.33 -9.23 -9.15
C TRP A 68 -6.12 -9.81 -7.98
N GLY A 69 -5.56 -10.80 -7.28
CA GLY A 69 -6.24 -11.33 -6.10
C GLY A 69 -5.49 -12.43 -5.35
N GLY A 70 -6.09 -12.82 -4.22
CA GLY A 70 -5.49 -13.72 -3.24
C GLY A 70 -4.34 -13.05 -2.49
N LEU A 71 -3.32 -13.85 -2.14
CA LEU A 71 -2.17 -13.41 -1.34
C LEU A 71 -1.47 -12.16 -1.91
N LEU A 72 -1.38 -12.03 -3.23
CA LEU A 72 -0.76 -10.89 -3.91
C LEU A 72 -1.34 -9.56 -3.43
N VAL A 73 -2.66 -9.41 -3.51
CA VAL A 73 -3.34 -8.15 -3.16
C VAL A 73 -3.18 -7.88 -1.66
N THR A 74 -3.28 -8.91 -0.82
CA THR A 74 -3.05 -8.76 0.63
C THR A 74 -1.65 -8.26 0.94
N LEU A 75 -0.62 -8.83 0.29
CA LEU A 75 0.77 -8.40 0.49
C LEU A 75 1.01 -6.98 -0.02
N VAL A 76 0.51 -6.66 -1.23
CA VAL A 76 0.62 -5.31 -1.79
C VAL A 76 -0.04 -4.28 -0.87
N VAL A 77 -1.27 -4.54 -0.41
CA VAL A 77 -2.00 -3.64 0.48
C VAL A 77 -1.29 -3.50 1.83
N ALA A 78 -0.79 -4.59 2.41
CA ALA A 78 -0.07 -4.55 3.68
C ALA A 78 1.23 -3.75 3.57
N VAL A 79 2.07 -4.05 2.58
CA VAL A 79 3.39 -3.40 2.42
C VAL A 79 3.21 -1.92 2.07
N VAL A 80 2.40 -1.59 1.06
CA VAL A 80 2.17 -0.20 0.68
C VAL A 80 1.48 0.56 1.80
N GLY A 81 0.52 -0.07 2.49
CA GLY A 81 -0.15 0.49 3.65
C GLY A 81 0.85 0.89 4.74
N ILE A 82 1.75 -0.01 5.14
CA ILE A 82 2.79 0.26 6.16
C ILE A 82 3.76 1.34 5.70
N VAL A 83 4.28 1.23 4.47
CA VAL A 83 5.29 2.17 3.94
C VAL A 83 4.72 3.58 3.79
N ALA A 84 3.46 3.71 3.39
CA ALA A 84 2.79 5.00 3.26
C ALA A 84 2.29 5.54 4.62
N SER A 85 1.81 4.68 5.51
CA SER A 85 1.24 5.10 6.79
C SER A 85 2.29 5.52 7.80
N LEU A 86 3.48 4.94 7.78
CA LEU A 86 4.56 5.26 8.69
C LEU A 86 5.02 6.73 8.61
N PRO A 87 5.43 7.28 7.45
CA PRO A 87 5.83 8.69 7.36
C PRO A 87 4.66 9.62 7.70
N LEU A 88 3.45 9.29 7.26
CA LEU A 88 2.26 10.08 7.55
C LEU A 88 1.93 10.07 9.05
N GLY A 89 2.03 8.92 9.70
CA GLY A 89 1.82 8.76 11.15
C GLY A 89 2.87 9.52 11.96
N ILE A 90 4.13 9.51 11.54
CA ILE A 90 5.18 10.34 12.15
C ILE A 90 4.86 11.83 12.02
N LEU A 91 4.47 12.30 10.84
CA LEU A 91 4.08 13.70 10.63
C LEU A 91 2.89 14.11 11.51
N LEU A 92 1.86 13.26 11.60
CA LEU A 92 0.70 13.50 12.45
C LEU A 92 1.05 13.48 13.95
N ALA A 93 1.91 12.56 14.38
CA ALA A 93 2.38 12.48 15.77
C ALA A 93 3.19 13.71 16.17
N LEU A 94 4.05 14.21 15.28
CA LEU A 94 4.79 15.46 15.47
C LEU A 94 3.85 16.66 15.49
N GLY A 95 2.88 16.73 14.56
CA GLY A 95 1.88 17.79 14.51
C GLY A 95 1.02 17.87 15.77
N ARG A 96 0.64 16.72 16.35
CA ARG A 96 -0.08 16.64 17.64
C ARG A 96 0.73 17.24 18.80
N ARG A 97 2.06 17.23 18.72
CA ARG A 97 2.98 17.83 19.72
C ARG A 97 3.45 19.24 19.39
N SER A 98 2.94 19.85 18.32
CA SER A 98 3.31 21.21 17.93
C SER A 98 2.72 22.26 18.89
N ASP A 99 3.48 23.34 19.12
CA ASP A 99 3.03 24.53 19.86
C ASP A 99 2.02 25.37 19.06
N MET A 100 1.91 25.16 17.74
CA MET A 100 0.95 25.86 16.89
C MET A 100 -0.47 25.28 17.10
N PRO A 101 -1.42 26.03 17.70
CA PRO A 101 -2.72 25.48 18.09
C PRO A 101 -3.55 25.00 16.90
N VAL A 102 -3.45 25.68 15.75
CA VAL A 102 -4.19 25.29 14.53
C VAL A 102 -3.73 23.94 13.99
N VAL A 103 -2.42 23.73 13.87
CA VAL A 103 -1.84 22.47 13.38
C VAL A 103 -2.16 21.34 14.34
N ARG A 104 -1.98 21.58 15.64
CA ARG A 104 -2.29 20.62 16.69
C ARG A 104 -3.74 20.18 16.66
N MET A 105 -4.69 21.12 16.55
CA MET A 105 -6.12 20.79 16.48
C MET A 105 -6.47 19.99 15.23
N PHE A 106 -5.90 20.34 14.08
CA PHE A 106 -6.12 19.58 12.84
C PHE A 106 -5.60 18.13 12.97
N CYS A 107 -4.38 17.95 13.48
CA CYS A 107 -3.81 16.61 13.67
C CYS A 107 -4.60 15.78 14.69
N ILE A 108 -5.01 16.37 15.81
CA ILE A 108 -5.84 15.69 16.81
C ILE A 108 -7.19 15.28 16.20
N GLY A 109 -7.89 16.22 15.55
CA GLY A 109 -9.18 15.94 14.93
C GLY A 109 -9.10 14.85 13.86
N PHE A 110 -8.06 14.87 13.03
CA PHE A 110 -7.81 13.80 12.07
C PHE A 110 -7.61 12.45 12.77
N ILE A 111 -6.70 12.38 13.76
CA ILE A 111 -6.38 11.14 14.48
C ILE A 111 -7.64 10.57 15.17
N GLU A 112 -8.39 11.41 15.86
CA GLU A 112 -9.59 10.99 16.61
C GLU A 112 -10.70 10.53 15.68
N LEU A 113 -10.94 11.22 14.56
CA LEU A 113 -11.93 10.81 13.56
C LEU A 113 -11.61 9.42 13.01
N TRP A 114 -10.38 9.22 12.52
CA TRP A 114 -9.99 7.96 11.90
C TRP A 114 -9.94 6.78 12.89
N ARG A 115 -9.62 7.04 14.16
CA ARG A 115 -9.66 6.02 15.22
C ARG A 115 -11.08 5.69 15.69
N GLY A 116 -12.04 6.59 15.50
CA GLY A 116 -13.46 6.38 15.81
C GLY A 116 -14.24 5.65 14.71
N VAL A 117 -13.73 5.65 13.47
CA VAL A 117 -14.39 5.06 12.30
C VAL A 117 -13.89 3.63 12.06
N PRO A 118 -14.74 2.61 11.88
CA PRO A 118 -14.28 1.25 11.59
C PRO A 118 -13.63 1.14 10.20
N LEU A 119 -12.49 0.44 10.07
CA LEU A 119 -11.80 0.25 8.78
C LEU A 119 -12.72 -0.30 7.68
N ILE A 120 -13.62 -1.24 8.02
CA ILE A 120 -14.56 -1.82 7.06
C ILE A 120 -15.46 -0.76 6.43
N THR A 121 -15.85 0.28 7.19
CA THR A 121 -16.68 1.37 6.66
C THR A 121 -15.90 2.24 5.68
N VAL A 122 -14.62 2.52 5.96
CA VAL A 122 -13.73 3.24 5.03
C VAL A 122 -13.56 2.44 3.73
N LEU A 123 -13.27 1.14 3.85
CA LEU A 123 -13.08 0.26 2.70
C LEU A 123 -14.36 0.15 1.85
N PHE A 124 -15.52 0.06 2.50
CA PHE A 124 -16.82 0.04 1.82
C PHE A 124 -17.11 1.38 1.15
N MET A 125 -16.91 2.50 1.86
CA MET A 125 -17.06 3.85 1.30
C MET A 125 -16.18 4.04 0.07
N ALA A 126 -14.90 3.69 0.15
CA ALA A 126 -13.94 3.83 -0.95
C ALA A 126 -14.26 2.91 -2.14
N SER A 127 -14.72 1.69 -1.88
CA SER A 127 -14.96 0.68 -2.92
C SER A 127 -16.31 0.83 -3.60
N VAL A 128 -17.36 1.19 -2.85
CA VAL A 128 -18.76 1.13 -3.29
C VAL A 128 -19.40 2.51 -3.37
N MET A 129 -19.26 3.35 -2.34
CA MET A 129 -20.01 4.63 -2.29
C MET A 129 -19.32 5.76 -3.06
N LEU A 130 -18.00 5.93 -2.92
CA LEU A 130 -17.22 6.94 -3.64
C LEU A 130 -17.45 6.94 -5.17
N PRO A 131 -17.43 5.80 -5.88
CA PRO A 131 -17.68 5.81 -7.32
C PRO A 131 -19.10 6.25 -7.71
N LEU A 132 -20.08 6.22 -6.80
CA LEU A 132 -21.44 6.73 -7.08
C LEU A 132 -21.50 8.27 -7.10
N PHE A 133 -20.56 8.93 -6.43
CA PHE A 133 -20.46 10.39 -6.39
C PHE A 133 -19.55 10.95 -7.50
N LEU A 134 -18.89 10.09 -8.27
CA LEU A 134 -18.01 10.50 -9.36
C LEU A 134 -18.78 10.58 -10.69
N PRO A 135 -18.48 11.57 -11.56
CA PRO A 135 -19.07 11.63 -12.90
C PRO A 135 -18.77 10.37 -13.71
N GLU A 136 -19.70 9.99 -14.59
CA GLU A 136 -19.49 8.89 -15.51
C GLU A 136 -18.21 9.11 -16.35
N GLY A 137 -17.30 8.13 -16.31
CA GLY A 137 -16.00 8.19 -16.98
C GLY A 137 -14.79 8.42 -16.07
N VAL A 138 -14.97 8.87 -14.81
CA VAL A 138 -13.86 8.99 -13.84
C VAL A 138 -13.68 7.67 -13.08
N ASN A 139 -12.98 6.72 -13.69
CA ASN A 139 -12.71 5.42 -13.09
C ASN A 139 -11.40 5.45 -12.30
N PHE A 140 -11.46 5.77 -11.00
CA PHE A 140 -10.32 5.50 -10.12
C PHE A 140 -10.17 4.00 -9.91
N ASP A 141 -8.95 3.49 -10.07
CA ASP A 141 -8.62 2.11 -9.77
C ASP A 141 -9.09 1.72 -8.35
N LYS A 142 -9.78 0.57 -8.25
CA LYS A 142 -10.30 0.05 -6.97
C LYS A 142 -9.17 -0.19 -5.97
N LEU A 143 -8.02 -0.68 -6.43
CA LEU A 143 -6.87 -0.95 -5.58
C LEU A 143 -6.31 0.36 -4.99
N ILE A 144 -6.18 1.41 -5.80
CA ILE A 144 -5.68 2.71 -5.33
C ILE A 144 -6.58 3.28 -4.22
N ARG A 145 -7.90 3.23 -4.41
CA ARG A 145 -8.86 3.70 -3.40
C ARG A 145 -8.73 2.96 -2.07
N VAL A 146 -8.55 1.64 -2.14
CA VAL A 146 -8.28 0.80 -0.95
C VAL A 146 -6.95 1.17 -0.29
N LEU A 147 -5.88 1.35 -1.07
CA LEU A 147 -4.56 1.70 -0.57
C LEU A 147 -4.57 3.04 0.17
N ILE A 148 -5.23 4.07 -0.38
CA ILE A 148 -5.39 5.37 0.27
C ILE A 148 -6.14 5.22 1.60
N GLY A 149 -7.27 4.51 1.60
CA GLY A 149 -8.06 4.29 2.81
C GLY A 149 -7.28 3.58 3.92
N VAL A 150 -6.53 2.52 3.57
CA VAL A 150 -5.68 1.77 4.50
C VAL A 150 -4.51 2.62 5.00
N ALA A 151 -3.86 3.39 4.14
CA ALA A 151 -2.73 4.23 4.53
C ALA A 151 -3.15 5.34 5.51
N LEU A 152 -4.25 6.05 5.23
CA LEU A 152 -4.79 7.09 6.11
C LEU A 152 -5.22 6.50 7.46
N PHE A 153 -5.99 5.40 7.42
CA PHE A 153 -6.42 4.71 8.64
C PHE A 153 -5.23 4.25 9.47
N SER A 154 -4.29 3.52 8.86
CA SER A 154 -3.12 3.02 9.56
C SER A 154 -2.24 4.15 10.11
N SER A 155 -2.14 5.30 9.43
CA SER A 155 -1.34 6.43 9.89
C SER A 155 -1.90 7.04 11.17
N ALA A 156 -3.23 7.12 11.28
CA ALA A 156 -3.90 7.63 12.46
C ALA A 156 -3.75 6.72 13.69
N TYR A 157 -3.65 5.40 13.49
CA TYR A 157 -3.38 4.45 14.57
C TYR A 157 -1.92 4.41 15.02
N MET A 158 -0.99 4.70 14.11
CA MET A 158 0.43 4.80 14.42
C MET A 158 0.81 6.12 15.12
N ALA A 159 -0.01 7.17 14.95
CA ALA A 159 0.25 8.52 15.46
C ALA A 159 -0.12 8.70 16.94
#